data_AF-A0A7R9KXY7-F1
#
_entry.id   AF-A0A7R9KXY7-F1
#
_cell.length_a   1.000
_cell.length_b   1.000
_cell.length_c   1.000
_cell.angle_alpha   90.00
_cell.angle_beta   90.00
_cell.angle_gamma   90.00
#
_symmetry.space_group_name_H-M   'P 1'
#
loop_
_entity.id
_entity.type
_entity.pdbx_description
1 polymer ?
#
loop_
_entity_poly.entity_id
_entity_poly.type
_entity_poly.pdbx_seq_one_letter_code
_entity_poly.pdbx_strand_id
1 'polypeptide(L)'
;MKFQSYPHDTQNCTMKIESLSYTTDDLVFDWETETPLAVDESIELPQHDLIDKRVGDCTQVYSSGNFTCVQVLFTIKRRLGMYCLKY
;
A
#
# COMPACT_ATOMS: atom_id res chain seq x y z
N MET A 1 -8.81 -8.21 0.63
CA MET A 1 -9.82 -7.50 -0.20
C MET A 1 -11.20 -7.74 0.39
N LYS A 2 -12.08 -6.74 0.40
CA LYS A 2 -13.43 -6.78 0.98
C LYS A 2 -14.46 -6.41 -0.09
N PHE A 3 -15.27 -7.35 -0.55
CA PHE A 3 -16.14 -7.19 -1.73
C PHE A 3 -17.64 -7.06 -1.40
N GLN A 4 -18.00 -6.77 -0.16
CA GLN A 4 -19.39 -6.68 0.29
C GLN A 4 -20.22 -5.63 -0.48
N SER A 5 -19.56 -4.57 -0.97
CA SER A 5 -20.20 -3.47 -1.72
C SER A 5 -19.83 -3.47 -3.20
N TYR A 6 -19.40 -4.61 -3.77
CA TYR A 6 -19.07 -4.69 -5.18
C TYR A 6 -20.28 -4.31 -6.06
N PRO A 7 -20.13 -3.50 -7.14
CA PRO A 7 -18.89 -2.92 -7.68
C PRO A 7 -18.52 -1.53 -7.11
N HIS A 8 -19.23 -1.03 -6.10
CA HIS A 8 -18.99 0.25 -5.42
C HIS A 8 -17.97 0.13 -4.26
N ASP A 9 -17.01 -0.79 -4.35
CA ASP A 9 -16.04 -1.06 -3.31
C ASP A 9 -14.84 -0.09 -3.33
N THR A 10 -14.32 0.19 -2.13
CA THR A 10 -13.01 0.83 -1.91
C THR A 10 -12.11 -0.16 -1.19
N GLN A 11 -10.90 -0.34 -1.70
CA GLN A 11 -9.92 -1.26 -1.12
C GLN A 11 -8.73 -0.49 -0.55
N ASN A 12 -8.26 -0.96 0.61
CA ASN A 12 -6.99 -0.55 1.16
C ASN A 12 -5.99 -1.67 0.90
N CYS A 13 -4.97 -1.37 0.10
CA CYS A 13 -3.91 -2.27 -0.29
C CYS A 13 -2.61 -1.82 0.38
N THR A 14 -1.94 -2.73 1.09
CA THR A 14 -0.67 -2.43 1.76
C THR A 14 0.47 -3.11 1.03
N MET A 15 1.51 -2.36 0.68
CA MET A 15 2.82 -2.88 0.28
C MET A 15 3.74 -2.80 1.48
N LYS A 16 4.44 -3.89 1.81
CA LYS A 16 5.40 -3.95 2.93
C LYS A 16 6.77 -4.31 2.40
N ILE A 17 7.79 -3.64 2.92
CA ILE A 17 9.20 -3.90 2.63
C ILE A 17 9.86 -4.13 3.98
N GLU A 18 10.45 -5.31 4.17
CA GLU A 18 10.97 -5.78 5.44
C GLU A 18 12.34 -6.44 5.26
N SER A 19 13.20 -6.28 6.27
CA SER A 19 14.46 -7.00 6.34
C SER A 19 14.21 -8.48 6.65
N LEU A 20 14.74 -9.38 5.83
CA LEU A 20 14.60 -10.82 6.04
C LEU A 20 15.63 -11.40 7.02
N SER A 21 16.85 -10.86 7.02
CA SER A 21 18.01 -11.50 7.66
C SER A 21 18.70 -10.64 8.73
N TYR A 22 18.51 -9.32 8.70
CA TYR A 22 19.12 -8.40 9.64
C TYR A 22 18.08 -7.87 10.62
N THR A 23 18.42 -7.86 11.91
CA THR A 23 17.59 -7.27 12.95
C THR A 23 17.73 -5.75 12.95
N THR A 24 16.90 -5.08 13.76
CA THR A 24 16.97 -3.63 13.97
C THR A 24 18.29 -3.12 14.53
N ASP A 25 19.13 -4.00 15.08
CA ASP A 25 20.46 -3.64 15.60
C ASP A 25 21.48 -3.42 14.48
N ASP A 26 21.31 -4.13 13.36
CA ASP A 26 22.21 -4.07 12.20
C ASP A 26 21.67 -3.18 11.08
N LEU A 27 20.35 -3.12 10.92
CA LEU A 27 19.70 -2.44 9.79
C LEU A 27 18.36 -1.81 10.20
N VAL A 28 18.18 -0.53 9.86
CA VAL A 28 16.93 0.21 10.04
C VAL A 28 16.52 0.86 8.73
N PHE A 29 15.27 0.64 8.33
CA PHE A 29 14.64 1.34 7.21
C PHE A 29 13.96 2.60 7.70
N ASP A 30 14.16 3.69 6.99
CA ASP A 30 13.48 4.96 7.25
C ASP A 30 13.00 5.57 5.93
N TRP A 31 11.92 6.34 6.01
CA TRP A 31 11.36 7.05 4.87
C TRP A 31 12.10 8.36 4.65
N GLU A 32 12.36 8.69 3.38
CA GLU A 32 12.90 10.00 3.06
C GLU A 32 11.92 11.11 3.46
N THR A 33 12.45 12.23 3.95
CA THR A 33 11.66 13.30 4.56
C THR A 33 10.88 14.13 3.54
N GLU A 34 11.47 14.41 2.38
CA GLU A 34 10.86 15.28 1.37
C GLU A 34 9.86 14.54 0.48
N THR A 35 10.30 13.44 -0.13
CA THR A 35 9.48 12.71 -1.11
C THR A 35 9.65 11.19 -0.93
N PRO A 36 9.04 10.60 0.12
CA PRO A 36 9.19 9.16 0.41
C PRO A 36 8.52 8.26 -0.63
N LEU A 37 7.58 8.80 -1.43
CA LEU A 37 6.82 8.05 -2.41
C LEU A 37 6.47 8.90 -3.63
N ALA A 38 7.22 8.72 -4.71
CA ALA A 38 6.88 9.24 -6.03
C ALA A 38 5.81 8.35 -6.69
N VAL A 39 4.73 8.97 -7.13
CA VAL A 39 3.72 8.34 -7.99
C VAL A 39 3.46 9.32 -9.13
N ASP A 40 3.47 8.81 -10.35
CA ASP A 40 3.21 9.62 -11.53
C ASP A 40 1.80 10.22 -11.48
N GLU A 41 1.67 11.52 -11.73
CA GLU A 41 0.37 12.22 -11.71
C GLU A 41 -0.57 11.75 -12.83
N SER A 42 0.00 11.20 -13.92
CA SER A 42 -0.73 10.65 -15.07
C SER A 42 -1.05 9.16 -14.90
N ILE A 43 -0.83 8.58 -13.72
CA ILE A 43 -1.13 7.17 -13.50
C ILE A 43 -2.64 6.90 -13.62
N GLU A 44 -3.01 6.13 -14.63
CA GLU A 44 -4.37 5.64 -14.80
C GLU A 44 -4.40 4.12 -14.67
N LEU A 45 -5.23 3.63 -13.75
CA LEU A 45 -5.51 2.21 -13.63
C LEU A 45 -6.81 1.91 -14.40
N PRO A 46 -6.86 0.88 -15.26
CA PRO A 46 -8.03 0.62 -16.10
C PRO A 46 -9.34 0.38 -15.33
N GLN A 47 -9.25 -0.19 -14.12
CA GLN A 47 -10.42 -0.62 -13.32
C GLN A 47 -10.59 0.16 -12.01
N HIS A 48 -9.60 0.96 -11.62
CA HIS A 48 -9.54 1.60 -10.30
C HIS A 48 -9.02 3.02 -10.41
N ASP A 49 -9.32 3.82 -9.40
CA ASP A 49 -8.71 5.13 -9.19
C ASP A 49 -7.88 5.05 -7.91
N LEU A 50 -6.65 5.56 -7.97
CA LEU A 50 -5.85 5.79 -6.77
C LEU A 50 -6.38 7.04 -6.07
N ILE A 51 -6.96 6.86 -4.87
CA ILE A 51 -7.59 7.93 -4.09
C ILE A 51 -6.60 8.54 -3.11
N ASP A 52 -5.83 7.70 -2.43
CA ASP A 52 -4.89 8.14 -1.40
C ASP A 52 -3.68 7.20 -1.34
N LYS A 53 -2.54 7.76 -0.93
CA LYS A 53 -1.29 7.05 -0.70
C LYS A 53 -0.67 7.54 0.59
N ARG A 54 -0.29 6.62 1.48
CA ARG A 54 0.35 6.94 2.77
C ARG A 54 1.53 6.05 3.01
N VAL A 55 2.61 6.62 3.54
CA VAL A 55 3.75 5.85 4.03
C VAL A 55 3.62 5.62 5.53
N GLY A 56 4.25 4.57 6.04
CA GLY A 56 4.26 4.29 7.47
C GLY A 56 5.30 3.24 7.85
N ASP A 57 5.48 3.06 9.15
CA ASP A 57 6.32 2.02 9.73
C ASP A 57 5.46 0.78 10.03
N CYS A 58 6.04 -0.40 9.85
CA CYS A 58 5.43 -1.70 10.16
C CYS A 58 6.35 -2.65 10.92
N THR A 59 7.46 -2.16 11.48
CA THR A 59 8.48 -2.92 12.21
C THR A 59 7.83 -3.93 13.15
N GLN A 60 8.25 -5.19 13.04
CA GLN A 60 7.64 -6.32 13.75
C GLN A 60 8.63 -7.03 14.65
N VAL A 61 8.11 -7.44 15.80
CA VAL A 61 8.83 -8.29 16.76
C VAL A 61 8.44 -9.75 16.52
N TYR A 62 9.40 -10.54 16.07
CA TYR A 62 9.29 -11.99 15.94
C TYR A 62 10.02 -12.70 17.08
N SER A 63 9.77 -14.00 17.23
CA SER A 63 10.48 -14.84 18.20
C SER A 63 11.99 -14.92 17.94
N SER A 64 12.40 -14.73 16.68
CA SER A 64 13.80 -14.71 16.24
C SER A 64 14.49 -13.36 16.40
N GLY A 65 13.76 -12.28 16.70
CA GLY A 65 14.30 -10.93 16.80
C GLY A 65 13.34 -9.85 16.31
N ASN A 66 13.77 -8.59 16.37
CA ASN A 66 13.04 -7.45 15.84
C ASN A 66 13.53 -7.12 14.42
N PHE A 67 12.62 -6.96 13.47
CA PHE A 67 12.94 -6.75 12.06
C PHE A 67 12.30 -5.45 11.57
N THR A 68 13.12 -4.58 10.99
CA THR A 68 12.67 -3.29 10.45
C THR A 68 11.76 -3.51 9.24
N CYS A 69 10.66 -2.77 9.21
CA CYS A 69 9.66 -2.84 8.13
C CYS A 69 9.10 -1.45 7.86
N VAL A 70 9.03 -1.10 6.57
CA VAL A 70 8.32 0.09 6.09
C VAL A 70 7.19 -0.33 5.17
N GLN A 71 6.10 0.44 5.17
CA GLN A 71 4.92 0.12 4.39
C GLN A 71 4.33 1.33 3.68
N VAL A 72 3.66 1.04 2.57
CA VAL A 72 2.84 1.99 1.83
C VAL A 72 1.41 1.49 1.83
N LEU A 73 0.48 2.34 2.22
CA LEU A 73 -0.95 2.12 2.14
C LEU A 73 -1.51 2.85 0.91
N PHE A 74 -2.08 2.09 -0.02
CA PHE A 74 -2.81 2.61 -1.16
C PHE A 74 -4.31 2.45 -0.93
N THR A 75 -5.06 3.54 -1.01
CA THR A 75 -6.51 3.50 -1.06
C THR A 75 -6.94 3.61 -2.51
N ILE A 76 -7.55 2.54 -3.02
CA ILE A 76 -8.02 2.45 -4.41
C ILE A 76 -9.53 2.27 -4.44
N LYS A 77 -10.19 2.98 -5.35
CA LYS A 77 -11.65 2.91 -5.54
C LYS A 77 -11.97 2.31 -6.92
N ARG A 78 -12.95 1.42 -7.01
CA ARG A 78 -13.31 0.80 -8.29
C ARG A 78 -14.05 1.78 -9.21
N ARG A 79 -13.69 1.79 -10.50
CA ARG A 79 -14.42 2.51 -11.56
C ARG A 79 -15.67 1.73 -11.96
N LEU A 80 -16.81 2.41 -12.00
CA LEU A 80 -18.11 1.79 -12.30
C LEU A 80 -18.45 1.76 -13.80
N GLY A 81 -17.75 2.55 -14.62
CA GLY A 81 -18.09 2.76 -16.04
C GLY A 81 -18.19 1.46 -16.85
N MET A 82 -17.31 0.48 -16.60
CA MET A 82 -17.39 -0.83 -17.28
C MET A 82 -18.53 -1.71 -16.78
N TYR A 83 -19.00 -1.52 -15.54
CA TYR A 83 -20.05 -2.33 -14.95
C TYR A 83 -21.45 -1.83 -15.31
N CYS A 84 -21.61 -0.52 -15.49
CA CYS A 84 -22.87 0.07 -15.93
C CYS A 84 -23.20 -0.21 -17.41
N LEU A 85 -22.19 -0.37 -18.28
CA LEU A 85 -22.42 -0.65 -19.71
C LEU A 85 -22.72 -2.13 -20.03
N LYS A 86 -22.56 -3.03 -19.03
CA LYS A 86 -22.79 -4.47 -19.18
C LYS A 86 -24.13 -4.95 -18.64
N TYR A 87 -25.02 -4.04 -18.23
CA TYR A 87 -26.39 -4.32 -17.80
C TYR A 87 -27.39 -3.45 -18.56
#